data_AF-A0A358SMM2-F1
#
_entry.id   AF-A0A358SMM2-F1
#
_cell.length_a   1.000
_cell.length_b   1.000
_cell.length_c   1.000
_cell.angle_alpha   90.00
_cell.angle_beta   90.00
_cell.angle_gamma   90.00
#
_symmetry.space_group_name_H-M   'P 1'
#
loop_
_entity.id
_entity.type
_entity.pdbx_description
1 polymer ?
#
loop_
_entity_poly.entity_id
_entity_poly.type
_entity_poly.pdbx_seq_one_letter_code
_entity_poly.pdbx_strand_id
1 'polypeptide(L)'
;MQLELRQDDEAGFGRVRGRLLDGFGGWLKAQPGLDEAAADDATVDAGIALEWKFAYGDGHLGRWTTSDVAEFLLSWCPRKLSVSQADSVTIPGSIAAFTDYLAAERLLAPGSASPARLRAAATGAASEFVAAMGDPANFGMAKSIFSGALADGADPSDPAQLEQWVTRFNSLSDEERKAVLPDNAFSTGGAADRSAQSSMALPPVPLPPPEAVQASEAAAPVLRMFADLAGFDPGDRDSFAQVLFQRLVTTGPAGMLGTLALAGDDEEQARLATELGRSPAPPAESVLEAIGAHHPVRPVAKAARKALFLRCSRAAARHR
;
A
#
# COMPACT_ATOMS: atom_id res chain seq x y z
N MET A 1 -13.66 12.35 -21.29
CA MET A 1 -12.87 11.74 -20.20
C MET A 1 -13.76 10.70 -19.54
N GLN A 2 -13.33 9.43 -19.44
CA GLN A 2 -14.10 8.41 -18.71
C GLN A 2 -13.85 8.59 -17.21
N LEU A 3 -14.93 8.75 -16.44
CA LEU A 3 -14.90 9.05 -15.01
C LEU A 3 -15.45 7.92 -14.14
N GLU A 4 -16.00 6.89 -14.76
CA GLU A 4 -16.39 5.65 -14.12
C GLU A 4 -15.22 4.67 -14.22
N LEU A 5 -14.69 4.28 -13.06
CA LEU A 5 -13.56 3.39 -12.94
C LEU A 5 -13.98 2.14 -12.16
N ARG A 6 -13.36 1.01 -12.49
CA ARG A 6 -13.48 -0.17 -11.64
C ARG A 6 -12.66 0.07 -10.36
N GLN A 7 -13.13 -0.42 -9.22
CA GLN A 7 -12.47 -0.21 -7.93
C GLN A 7 -11.06 -0.82 -7.83
N ASP A 8 -10.66 -1.69 -8.76
CA ASP A 8 -9.32 -2.28 -8.83
C ASP A 8 -8.38 -1.59 -9.84
N ASP A 9 -8.84 -0.56 -10.55
CA ASP A 9 -8.04 0.19 -11.54
C ASP A 9 -7.29 1.37 -10.89
N GLU A 10 -6.37 1.08 -9.97
CA GLU A 10 -5.57 2.09 -9.27
C GLU A 10 -4.78 3.00 -10.23
N ALA A 11 -4.22 2.40 -11.30
CA ALA A 11 -3.45 3.14 -12.30
C ALA A 11 -4.35 4.09 -13.12
N GLY A 12 -5.56 3.66 -13.48
CA GLY A 12 -6.57 4.50 -14.11
C GLY A 12 -7.04 5.62 -13.19
N PHE A 13 -7.28 5.30 -11.91
CA PHE A 13 -7.63 6.26 -10.89
C PHE A 13 -6.60 7.37 -10.77
N GLY A 14 -5.31 7.03 -10.60
CA GLY A 14 -4.25 8.04 -10.51
C GLY A 14 -4.23 9.00 -11.70
N ARG A 15 -4.41 8.49 -12.94
CA ARG A 15 -4.44 9.33 -14.15
C ARG A 15 -5.68 10.21 -14.26
N VAL A 16 -6.85 9.74 -13.81
CA VAL A 16 -8.09 10.52 -13.88
C VAL A 16 -8.13 11.55 -12.75
N ARG A 17 -7.77 11.14 -11.53
CA ARG A 17 -7.64 12.03 -10.37
C ARG A 17 -6.67 13.17 -10.66
N GLY A 18 -5.47 12.89 -11.15
CA GLY A 18 -4.48 13.93 -11.49
C GLY A 18 -5.05 14.97 -12.45
N ARG A 19 -5.68 14.53 -13.55
CA ARG A 19 -6.29 15.46 -14.52
C ARG A 19 -7.43 16.30 -13.95
N LEU A 20 -8.27 15.72 -13.08
CA LEU A 20 -9.34 16.45 -12.41
C LEU A 20 -8.79 17.51 -11.46
N LEU A 21 -7.76 17.16 -10.67
CA LEU A 21 -7.15 18.06 -9.70
C LEU A 21 -6.34 19.18 -10.38
N ASP A 22 -5.58 18.87 -11.43
CA ASP A 22 -4.87 19.87 -12.23
C ASP A 22 -5.84 20.89 -12.85
N GLY A 23 -6.95 20.38 -13.42
CA GLY A 23 -8.00 21.21 -13.99
C GLY A 23 -8.72 22.06 -12.94
N PHE A 24 -9.04 21.47 -11.78
CA PHE A 24 -9.69 22.18 -10.68
C PHE A 24 -8.80 23.28 -10.10
N GLY A 25 -7.54 22.97 -9.81
CA GLY A 25 -6.56 23.94 -9.30
C GLY A 25 -6.35 25.09 -10.30
N GLY A 26 -6.24 24.79 -11.60
CA GLY A 26 -6.19 25.82 -12.64
C GLY A 26 -7.44 26.68 -12.70
N TRP A 27 -8.63 26.08 -12.55
CA TRP A 27 -9.90 26.80 -12.51
C TRP A 27 -10.03 27.71 -11.28
N LEU A 28 -9.57 27.27 -10.12
CA LEU A 28 -9.54 28.08 -8.90
C LEU A 28 -8.58 29.27 -9.02
N LYS A 29 -7.36 29.05 -9.55
CA LYS A 29 -6.35 30.12 -9.75
C LYS A 29 -6.80 31.17 -10.78
N ALA A 30 -7.76 30.84 -11.65
CA ALA A 30 -8.37 31.78 -12.56
C ALA A 30 -9.49 32.64 -11.92
N GLN A 31 -9.93 32.31 -10.69
CA GLN A 31 -10.98 33.06 -10.01
C GLN A 31 -10.45 34.34 -9.36
N PRO A 32 -11.10 35.50 -9.54
CA PRO A 32 -10.67 36.74 -8.91
C PRO A 32 -10.76 36.65 -7.37
N GLY A 33 -9.67 36.97 -6.69
CA GLY A 33 -9.65 37.15 -5.23
C GLY A 33 -9.43 35.89 -4.40
N LEU A 34 -9.21 34.74 -5.02
CA LEU A 34 -8.72 33.54 -4.33
C LEU A 34 -7.19 33.56 -4.32
N ASP A 35 -6.58 33.39 -3.14
CA ASP A 35 -5.12 33.26 -3.06
C ASP A 35 -4.67 31.85 -3.52
N GLU A 36 -3.40 31.74 -3.89
CA GLU A 36 -2.85 30.49 -4.43
C GLU A 36 -2.81 29.36 -3.41
N ALA A 37 -2.58 29.67 -2.12
CA ALA A 37 -2.52 28.67 -1.06
C ALA A 37 -3.90 28.05 -0.81
N ALA A 38 -4.95 28.87 -0.76
CA ALA A 38 -6.34 28.43 -0.64
C ALA A 38 -6.79 27.59 -1.84
N ALA A 39 -6.28 27.90 -3.05
CA ALA A 39 -6.54 27.08 -4.22
C ALA A 39 -5.87 25.70 -4.13
N ASP A 40 -4.64 25.65 -3.64
CA ASP A 40 -3.89 24.41 -3.44
C ASP A 40 -4.54 23.56 -2.32
N ASP A 41 -4.92 24.16 -1.18
CA ASP A 41 -5.62 23.48 -0.09
C ASP A 41 -6.96 22.89 -0.55
N ALA A 42 -7.77 23.66 -1.28
CA ALA A 42 -9.02 23.15 -1.84
C ALA A 42 -8.80 21.99 -2.82
N THR A 43 -7.69 22.01 -3.57
CA THR A 43 -7.30 20.92 -4.47
C THR A 43 -6.93 19.65 -3.69
N VAL A 44 -6.23 19.79 -2.56
CA VAL A 44 -5.94 18.67 -1.66
C VAL A 44 -7.23 18.07 -1.09
N ASP A 45 -8.15 18.90 -0.60
CA ASP A 45 -9.45 18.47 -0.07
C ASP A 45 -10.29 17.71 -1.11
N ALA A 46 -10.35 18.22 -2.34
CA ALA A 46 -11.01 17.53 -3.45
C ALA A 46 -10.35 16.19 -3.77
N GLY A 47 -9.02 16.11 -3.64
CA GLY A 47 -8.27 14.86 -3.80
C GLY A 47 -8.67 13.78 -2.79
N ILE A 48 -8.87 14.17 -1.53
CA ILE A 48 -9.36 13.28 -0.47
C ILE A 48 -10.77 12.77 -0.80
N ALA A 49 -11.65 13.65 -1.27
CA ALA A 49 -13.01 13.27 -1.65
C ALA A 49 -13.05 12.30 -2.85
N LEU A 50 -12.15 12.47 -3.81
CA LEU A 50 -12.01 11.55 -4.96
C LEU A 50 -11.46 10.19 -4.53
N GLU A 51 -10.50 10.15 -3.60
CA GLU A 51 -10.02 8.90 -3.00
C GLU A 51 -11.11 8.16 -2.26
N TRP A 52 -11.90 8.88 -1.44
CA TRP A 52 -13.07 8.32 -0.79
C TRP A 52 -14.05 7.73 -1.81
N LYS A 53 -14.37 8.48 -2.86
CA LYS A 53 -15.35 8.06 -3.87
C LYS A 53 -14.90 6.82 -4.64
N PHE A 54 -13.60 6.69 -4.89
CA PHE A 54 -13.00 5.53 -5.52
C PHE A 54 -12.96 4.31 -4.60
N ALA A 55 -12.45 4.47 -3.37
CA ALA A 55 -12.17 3.36 -2.48
C ALA A 55 -13.39 2.87 -1.67
N TYR A 56 -14.33 3.77 -1.35
CA TYR A 56 -15.47 3.49 -0.47
C TYR A 56 -16.83 3.79 -1.13
N GLY A 57 -16.85 4.74 -2.05
CA GLY A 57 -18.04 5.12 -2.80
C GLY A 57 -18.35 4.20 -3.98
N ASP A 58 -18.95 4.79 -5.01
CA ASP A 58 -19.42 4.08 -6.20
C ASP A 58 -18.37 3.97 -7.33
N GLY A 59 -17.16 4.48 -7.12
CA GLY A 59 -16.11 4.51 -8.15
C GLY A 59 -16.34 5.50 -9.29
N HIS A 60 -17.43 6.27 -9.28
CA HIS A 60 -17.80 7.17 -10.37
C HIS A 60 -17.44 8.62 -10.03
N LEU A 61 -16.22 9.05 -10.36
CA LEU A 61 -15.65 10.34 -9.95
C LEU A 61 -16.44 11.58 -10.41
N GLY A 62 -17.21 11.46 -11.49
CA GLY A 62 -18.07 12.54 -12.02
C GLY A 62 -19.52 12.54 -11.54
N ARG A 63 -19.99 11.54 -10.77
CA ARG A 63 -21.40 11.44 -10.35
C ARG A 63 -21.55 11.82 -8.90
N TRP A 64 -22.17 12.95 -8.58
CA TRP A 64 -22.29 13.40 -7.19
C TRP A 64 -23.75 13.62 -6.79
N THR A 65 -24.16 12.99 -5.69
CA THR A 65 -25.46 13.21 -5.06
C THR A 65 -25.32 14.02 -3.77
N THR A 66 -26.41 14.59 -3.27
CA THR A 66 -26.39 15.23 -1.93
C THR A 66 -26.14 14.22 -0.82
N SER A 67 -26.51 12.95 -1.03
CA SER A 67 -26.19 11.86 -0.10
C SER A 67 -24.71 11.53 -0.09
N ASP A 68 -24.03 11.58 -1.25
CA ASP A 68 -22.57 11.39 -1.30
C ASP A 68 -21.84 12.48 -0.52
N VAL A 69 -22.28 13.73 -0.68
CA VAL A 69 -21.70 14.88 0.05
C VAL A 69 -21.90 14.72 1.55
N ALA A 70 -23.10 14.36 1.99
CA ALA A 70 -23.40 14.15 3.40
C ALA A 70 -22.62 12.94 3.97
N GLU A 71 -22.54 11.83 3.24
CA GLU A 71 -21.79 10.64 3.68
C GLU A 71 -20.29 10.94 3.78
N PHE A 72 -19.71 11.63 2.79
CA PHE A 72 -18.30 12.02 2.84
C PHE A 72 -18.02 12.94 4.03
N LEU A 73 -18.78 14.04 4.14
CA LEU A 73 -18.53 15.07 5.15
C LEU A 73 -18.89 14.60 6.56
N LEU A 74 -20.09 14.06 6.77
CA LEU A 74 -20.63 13.84 8.12
C LEU A 74 -20.40 12.43 8.66
N SER A 75 -20.04 11.46 7.80
CA SER A 75 -19.80 10.08 8.21
C SER A 75 -18.33 9.67 8.04
N TRP A 76 -17.79 9.78 6.82
CA TRP A 76 -16.45 9.28 6.53
C TRP A 76 -15.33 10.16 7.12
N CYS A 77 -15.38 11.48 6.92
CA CYS A 77 -14.35 12.40 7.38
C CYS A 77 -14.14 12.37 8.92
N PRO A 78 -15.17 12.55 9.78
CA PRO A 78 -15.02 12.47 11.23
C PRO A 78 -14.34 11.18 11.69
N ARG A 79 -14.69 10.09 11.01
CA ARG A 79 -14.23 8.74 11.32
C ARG A 79 -12.81 8.43 10.84
N LYS A 80 -12.43 8.90 9.65
CA LYS A 80 -11.24 8.43 8.93
C LYS A 80 -10.20 9.51 8.66
N LEU A 81 -10.61 10.78 8.59
CA LEU A 81 -9.70 11.87 8.27
C LEU A 81 -8.93 12.32 9.52
N SER A 82 -7.61 12.26 9.42
CA SER A 82 -6.66 12.65 10.46
C SER A 82 -6.22 14.10 10.26
N VAL A 83 -7.14 15.03 10.55
CA VAL A 83 -6.90 16.48 10.54
C VAL A 83 -7.55 17.07 11.80
N SER A 84 -6.99 18.16 12.31
CA SER A 84 -7.56 18.84 13.48
C SER A 84 -8.93 19.46 13.13
N GLN A 85 -9.77 19.69 14.14
CA GLN A 85 -11.04 20.39 13.94
C GLN A 85 -10.82 21.78 13.31
N ALA A 86 -9.81 22.53 13.77
CA ALA A 86 -9.50 23.87 13.30
C ALA A 86 -9.04 23.89 11.84
N ASP A 87 -8.25 22.90 11.43
CA ASP A 87 -7.72 22.81 10.06
C ASP A 87 -8.75 22.21 9.07
N SER A 88 -9.82 21.59 9.57
CA SER A 88 -10.85 20.96 8.73
C SER A 88 -11.89 21.95 8.16
N VAL A 89 -11.95 23.19 8.68
CA VAL A 89 -13.08 24.11 8.47
C VAL A 89 -13.35 24.48 7.00
N THR A 90 -12.35 24.39 6.15
CA THR A 90 -12.43 24.73 4.72
C THR A 90 -13.02 23.61 3.86
N ILE A 91 -12.93 22.36 4.31
CA ILE A 91 -13.27 21.16 3.52
C ILE A 91 -14.68 21.25 2.90
N PRO A 92 -15.77 21.59 3.63
CA PRO A 92 -17.09 21.68 3.02
C PRO A 92 -17.17 22.73 1.89
N GLY A 93 -16.45 23.84 2.02
CA GLY A 93 -16.33 24.86 0.98
C GLY A 93 -15.56 24.35 -0.24
N SER A 94 -14.46 23.64 -0.02
CA SER A 94 -13.67 23.00 -1.07
C SER A 94 -14.50 21.98 -1.87
N ILE A 95 -15.32 21.17 -1.20
CA ILE A 95 -16.23 20.20 -1.86
C ILE A 95 -17.30 20.92 -2.68
N ALA A 96 -17.88 22.00 -2.17
CA ALA A 96 -18.81 22.82 -2.94
C ALA A 96 -18.14 23.32 -4.23
N ALA A 97 -16.98 23.99 -4.10
CA ALA A 97 -16.23 24.53 -5.22
C ALA A 97 -15.83 23.46 -6.25
N PHE A 98 -15.43 22.27 -5.79
CA PHE A 98 -15.12 21.14 -6.67
C PHE A 98 -16.33 20.68 -7.48
N THR A 99 -17.50 20.56 -6.86
CA THR A 99 -18.73 20.20 -7.60
C THR A 99 -19.18 21.29 -8.57
N ASP A 100 -18.91 22.57 -8.28
CA ASP A 100 -19.13 23.67 -9.22
C ASP A 100 -18.18 23.61 -10.42
N TYR A 101 -16.91 23.28 -10.18
CA TYR A 101 -15.93 23.04 -11.24
C TYR A 101 -16.39 21.92 -12.17
N LEU A 102 -16.80 20.77 -11.61
CA LEU A 102 -17.32 19.66 -12.40
C LEU A 102 -18.53 20.09 -13.24
N ALA A 103 -19.38 20.97 -12.71
CA ALA A 103 -20.52 21.50 -13.45
C ALA A 103 -20.10 22.45 -14.58
N ALA A 104 -19.19 23.38 -14.30
CA ALA A 104 -18.69 24.38 -15.25
C ALA A 104 -18.01 23.72 -16.46
N GLU A 105 -17.22 22.68 -16.21
CA GLU A 105 -16.53 21.90 -17.24
C GLU A 105 -17.39 20.78 -17.85
N ARG A 106 -18.67 20.70 -17.50
CA ARG A 106 -19.62 19.67 -17.97
C ARG A 106 -19.14 18.24 -17.72
N LEU A 107 -18.45 18.04 -16.59
CA LEU A 107 -17.93 16.76 -16.12
C LEU A 107 -18.89 16.05 -15.15
N LEU A 108 -19.93 16.74 -14.66
CA LEU A 108 -21.00 16.09 -13.90
C LEU A 108 -21.77 15.09 -14.77
N ALA A 109 -21.77 13.83 -14.33
CA ALA A 109 -22.44 12.74 -15.02
C ALA A 109 -23.96 12.74 -14.79
N PRO A 110 -24.75 12.14 -15.71
CA PRO A 110 -26.16 11.87 -15.48
C PRO A 110 -26.41 11.15 -14.14
N GLY A 111 -27.49 11.54 -13.44
CA GLY A 111 -27.80 11.04 -12.10
C GLY A 111 -27.17 11.83 -10.96
N SER A 112 -26.31 12.82 -11.25
CA SER A 112 -25.86 13.79 -10.25
C SER A 112 -27.01 14.69 -9.79
N ALA A 113 -26.95 15.16 -8.55
CA ALA A 113 -27.77 16.28 -8.11
C ALA A 113 -27.37 17.57 -8.85
N SER A 114 -28.26 18.57 -8.88
CA SER A 114 -27.93 19.84 -9.51
C SER A 114 -26.79 20.56 -8.77
N PRO A 115 -25.96 21.36 -9.46
CA PRO A 115 -24.84 22.08 -8.83
C PRO A 115 -25.28 22.92 -7.62
N ALA A 116 -26.41 23.61 -7.73
CA ALA A 116 -26.97 24.39 -6.63
C ALA A 116 -27.33 23.53 -5.40
N ARG A 117 -27.84 22.30 -5.61
CA ARG A 117 -28.14 21.38 -4.51
C ARG A 117 -26.89 20.80 -3.87
N LEU A 118 -25.87 20.48 -4.67
CA LEU A 118 -24.58 19.99 -4.17
C LEU A 118 -23.88 21.05 -3.32
N ARG A 119 -23.79 22.28 -3.84
CA ARG A 119 -23.28 23.43 -3.09
C ARG A 119 -24.04 23.63 -1.78
N ALA A 120 -25.37 23.67 -1.82
CA ALA A 120 -26.18 23.86 -0.62
C ALA A 120 -26.00 22.74 0.41
N ALA A 121 -25.85 21.49 -0.03
CA ALA A 121 -25.59 20.36 0.86
C ALA A 121 -24.22 20.48 1.54
N ALA A 122 -23.18 20.83 0.79
CA ALA A 122 -21.83 20.97 1.33
C ALA A 122 -21.71 22.18 2.27
N THR A 123 -22.14 23.38 1.84
CA THR A 123 -22.03 24.58 2.68
C THR A 123 -23.01 24.56 3.85
N GLY A 124 -24.18 23.93 3.69
CA GLY A 124 -25.17 23.76 4.76
C GLY A 124 -24.69 22.80 5.85
N ALA A 125 -23.85 21.82 5.51
CA ALA A 125 -23.29 20.86 6.46
C ALA A 125 -22.08 21.41 7.24
N ALA A 126 -21.58 22.61 6.94
CA ALA A 126 -20.28 23.06 7.45
C ALA A 126 -20.16 23.14 8.98
N SER A 127 -21.18 23.66 9.68
CA SER A 127 -21.17 23.73 11.15
C SER A 127 -21.25 22.35 11.79
N GLU A 128 -22.12 21.49 11.26
CA GLU A 128 -22.28 20.10 11.72
C GLU A 128 -21.01 19.29 11.46
N PHE A 129 -20.38 19.48 10.30
CA PHE A 129 -19.11 18.88 9.94
C PHE A 129 -18.01 19.21 10.95
N VAL A 130 -17.81 20.49 11.25
CA VAL A 130 -16.78 20.93 12.22
C VAL A 130 -17.07 20.35 13.60
N ALA A 131 -18.32 20.35 14.04
CA ALA A 131 -18.70 19.72 15.31
C ALA A 131 -18.38 18.21 15.31
N ALA A 132 -18.75 17.49 14.24
CA ALA A 132 -18.51 16.06 14.11
C ALA A 132 -17.01 15.71 14.06
N MET A 133 -16.19 16.53 13.39
CA MET A 133 -14.73 16.34 13.31
C MET A 133 -14.02 16.44 14.66
N GLY A 134 -14.60 17.16 15.62
CA GLY A 134 -14.08 17.33 16.98
C GLY A 134 -14.71 16.40 18.02
N ASP A 135 -15.69 15.59 17.65
CA ASP A 135 -16.38 14.68 18.57
C ASP A 135 -15.78 13.27 18.54
N PRO A 136 -15.10 12.82 19.62
CA PRO A 136 -14.49 11.50 19.69
C PRO A 136 -15.47 10.33 19.48
N ALA A 137 -16.77 10.52 19.73
CA ALA A 137 -17.79 9.49 19.49
C ALA A 137 -17.94 9.13 18.00
N ASN A 138 -17.49 9.99 17.10
CA ASN A 138 -17.55 9.77 15.66
C ASN A 138 -16.25 9.19 15.08
N PHE A 139 -15.21 9.01 15.90
CA PHE A 139 -13.91 8.57 15.43
C PHE A 139 -13.89 7.07 15.11
N GLY A 140 -13.19 6.70 14.04
CA GLY A 140 -12.87 5.31 13.76
C GLY A 140 -11.73 4.83 14.67
N MET A 141 -11.63 3.50 14.84
CA MET A 141 -10.67 2.85 15.73
C MET A 141 -9.26 3.45 15.73
N ALA A 142 -8.63 3.60 14.56
CA ALA A 142 -7.27 4.11 14.46
C ALA A 142 -7.15 5.53 15.02
N LYS A 143 -8.10 6.42 14.67
CA LYS A 143 -8.13 7.80 15.16
C LYS A 143 -8.42 7.85 16.67
N SER A 144 -9.30 6.98 17.18
CA SER A 144 -9.55 6.84 18.62
C SER A 144 -8.30 6.37 19.38
N ILE A 145 -7.56 5.42 18.82
CA ILE A 145 -6.27 4.95 19.39
C ILE A 145 -5.27 6.09 19.47
N PHE A 146 -5.05 6.83 18.38
CA PHE A 146 -4.10 7.95 18.37
C PHE A 146 -4.53 9.10 19.27
N SER A 147 -5.83 9.43 19.29
CA SER A 147 -6.38 10.44 20.19
C SER A 147 -6.27 10.01 21.65
N GLY A 148 -6.44 8.72 21.95
CA GLY A 148 -6.25 8.15 23.29
C GLY A 148 -4.79 8.21 23.73
N ALA A 149 -3.85 7.88 22.84
CA ALA A 149 -2.41 8.01 23.10
C ALA A 149 -2.03 9.46 23.44
N LEU A 150 -2.52 10.42 22.68
CA LEU A 150 -2.27 11.84 22.93
C LEU A 150 -2.88 12.32 24.25
N ALA A 151 -4.10 11.86 24.58
CA ALA A 151 -4.76 12.17 25.85
C ALA A 151 -4.00 11.60 27.06
N ASP A 152 -3.34 10.45 26.89
CA ASP A 152 -2.46 9.83 27.88
C ASP A 152 -1.04 10.44 27.90
N GLY A 153 -0.77 11.45 27.07
CA GLY A 153 0.50 12.17 27.00
C GLY A 153 1.60 11.49 26.18
N ALA A 154 1.29 10.42 25.45
CA ALA A 154 2.22 9.81 24.51
C ALA A 154 2.23 10.60 23.19
N ASP A 155 3.41 10.79 22.60
CA ASP A 155 3.56 11.38 21.26
C ASP A 155 3.32 10.30 20.18
N PRO A 156 2.24 10.39 19.38
CA PRO A 156 1.96 9.42 18.31
C PRO A 156 2.98 9.42 17.17
N SER A 157 3.79 10.48 17.04
CA SER A 157 4.84 10.59 16.03
C SER A 157 6.17 9.94 16.46
N ASP A 158 6.31 9.63 17.75
CA ASP A 158 7.43 8.86 18.29
C ASP A 158 7.08 7.36 18.28
N PRO A 159 7.75 6.54 17.44
CA PRO A 159 7.45 5.12 17.32
C PRO A 159 7.56 4.35 18.64
N ALA A 160 8.49 4.73 19.52
CA ALA A 160 8.71 4.02 20.79
C ALA A 160 7.61 4.32 21.80
N GLN A 161 7.15 5.58 21.87
CA GLN A 161 6.04 5.95 22.75
C GLN A 161 4.71 5.35 22.27
N LEU A 162 4.49 5.36 20.95
CA LEU A 162 3.32 4.73 20.35
C LEU A 162 3.30 3.22 20.60
N GLU A 163 4.42 2.52 20.42
CA GLU A 163 4.53 1.08 20.66
C GLU A 163 4.27 0.72 22.13
N GLN A 164 4.80 1.51 23.07
CA GLN A 164 4.54 1.34 24.49
C GLN A 164 3.06 1.55 24.83
N TRP A 165 2.43 2.60 24.27
CA TRP A 165 1.00 2.85 24.47
C TRP A 165 0.15 1.73 23.88
N VAL A 166 0.43 1.30 22.65
CA VAL A 166 -0.30 0.20 21.98
C VAL A 166 -0.15 -1.11 22.78
N THR A 167 1.04 -1.41 23.30
CA THR A 167 1.26 -2.58 24.15
C THR A 167 0.43 -2.53 25.44
N ARG A 168 0.38 -1.36 26.09
CA ARG A 168 -0.49 -1.12 27.26
C ARG A 168 -1.95 -1.29 26.89
N PHE A 169 -2.42 -0.66 25.81
CA PHE A 169 -3.79 -0.74 25.32
C PHE A 169 -4.20 -2.19 25.01
N ASN A 170 -3.32 -2.96 24.36
CA ASN A 170 -3.54 -4.37 24.08
C ASN A 170 -3.54 -5.24 25.34
N SER A 171 -3.07 -4.75 26.48
CA SER A 171 -3.11 -5.45 27.77
C SER A 171 -4.35 -5.11 28.62
N LEU A 172 -5.15 -4.13 28.21
CA LEU A 172 -6.39 -3.74 28.90
C LEU A 172 -7.47 -4.83 28.80
N SER A 173 -8.41 -4.82 29.75
CA SER A 173 -9.65 -5.61 29.63
C SER A 173 -10.57 -5.08 28.53
N ASP A 174 -11.55 -5.86 28.10
CA ASP A 174 -12.51 -5.44 27.07
C ASP A 174 -13.36 -4.24 27.54
N GLU A 175 -13.73 -4.18 28.82
CA GLU A 175 -14.40 -3.03 29.43
C GLU A 175 -13.53 -1.76 29.38
N GLU A 176 -12.24 -1.86 29.70
CA GLU A 176 -11.32 -0.73 29.67
C GLU A 176 -11.03 -0.26 28.24
N ARG A 177 -10.94 -1.18 27.26
CA ARG A 177 -10.78 -0.81 25.84
C ARG A 177 -12.01 -0.08 25.30
N LYS A 178 -13.23 -0.44 25.73
CA LYS A 178 -14.46 0.28 25.37
C LYS A 178 -14.53 1.71 25.90
N ALA A 179 -13.79 2.03 26.96
CA ALA A 179 -13.69 3.41 27.44
C ALA A 179 -12.85 4.30 26.50
N VAL A 180 -11.98 3.69 25.68
CA VAL A 180 -11.09 4.37 24.72
C VAL A 180 -11.64 4.29 23.29
N LEU A 181 -12.27 3.18 22.92
CA LEU A 181 -12.87 2.97 21.61
C LEU A 181 -14.37 3.25 21.65
N PRO A 182 -14.93 4.15 20.82
CA PRO A 182 -16.36 4.32 20.72
C PRO A 182 -17.03 3.02 20.24
N ASP A 183 -18.31 2.80 20.60
CA ASP A 183 -19.05 1.58 20.23
C ASP A 183 -19.08 1.33 18.71
N ASN A 184 -19.01 2.41 17.92
CA ASN A 184 -18.99 2.35 16.47
C ASN A 184 -17.57 2.18 15.87
N ALA A 185 -16.50 2.03 16.67
CA ALA A 185 -15.11 2.05 16.21
C ALA A 185 -14.80 1.00 15.12
N PHE A 186 -15.57 -0.10 15.10
CA PHE A 186 -15.44 -1.21 14.14
C PHE A 186 -16.43 -1.15 12.97
N SER A 187 -17.37 -0.20 12.94
CA SER A 187 -18.34 -0.07 11.84
C SER A 187 -17.65 0.30 10.52
N THR A 188 -18.10 -0.28 9.41
CA THR A 188 -17.67 0.19 8.08
C THR A 188 -18.64 1.29 7.67
N GLY A 189 -18.29 2.55 7.97
CA GLY A 189 -19.11 3.74 7.66
C GLY A 189 -19.27 3.95 6.15
N GLY A 190 -20.05 3.07 5.53
CA GLY A 190 -20.44 3.12 4.13
C GLY A 190 -21.90 2.73 4.04
N ALA A 191 -22.73 3.73 3.76
CA ALA A 191 -24.18 3.70 3.65
C ALA A 191 -24.87 3.25 4.94
N ALA A 192 -25.60 4.19 5.56
CA ALA A 192 -26.77 3.86 6.34
C ALA A 192 -27.54 2.74 5.60
N ASP A 193 -27.71 1.61 6.28
CA ASP A 193 -28.49 0.46 5.81
C ASP A 193 -27.82 -0.60 4.90
N ARG A 194 -26.61 -1.05 5.25
CA ARG A 194 -26.28 -2.50 5.12
C ARG A 194 -26.67 -3.33 6.33
N SER A 195 -27.47 -2.76 7.24
CA SER A 195 -28.26 -3.48 8.24
C SER A 195 -29.42 -4.29 7.63
N ALA A 196 -29.18 -4.98 6.52
CA ALA A 196 -30.03 -6.05 6.02
C ALA A 196 -29.29 -7.04 5.09
N GLN A 197 -27.96 -7.16 5.16
CA GLN A 197 -27.31 -8.41 4.79
C GLN A 197 -26.96 -9.12 6.08
N SER A 198 -27.88 -10.02 6.44
CA SER A 198 -27.78 -11.10 7.42
C SER A 198 -26.44 -11.11 8.14
N SER A 199 -26.45 -11.05 9.47
CA SER A 199 -25.47 -11.82 10.22
C SER A 199 -25.58 -13.25 9.71
N MET A 200 -24.85 -13.60 8.65
CA MET A 200 -24.51 -14.98 8.41
C MET A 200 -23.71 -15.30 9.65
N ALA A 201 -24.37 -15.92 10.64
CA ALA A 201 -23.67 -16.61 11.67
C ALA A 201 -22.78 -17.57 10.92
N LEU A 202 -21.49 -17.21 10.79
CA LEU A 202 -20.52 -18.07 10.16
C LEU A 202 -20.61 -19.36 10.98
N PRO A 203 -20.86 -20.51 10.33
CA PRO A 203 -20.82 -21.76 11.07
C PRO A 203 -19.45 -21.83 11.75
N PRO A 204 -19.37 -22.36 12.99
CA PRO A 204 -18.10 -22.50 13.67
C PRO A 204 -17.12 -23.18 12.73
N VAL A 205 -16.02 -22.49 12.42
CA VAL A 205 -14.98 -23.03 11.54
C VAL A 205 -14.33 -24.17 12.33
N PRO A 206 -14.52 -25.44 11.93
CA PRO A 206 -13.87 -26.53 12.64
C PRO A 206 -12.37 -26.37 12.42
N LEU A 207 -11.62 -26.30 13.53
CA LEU A 207 -10.16 -26.32 13.42
C LEU A 207 -9.76 -27.66 12.81
N PRO A 208 -8.94 -27.67 11.75
CA PRO A 208 -8.43 -28.91 11.19
C PRO A 208 -7.63 -29.64 12.28
N PRO A 209 -7.73 -30.98 12.33
CA PRO A 209 -7.00 -31.74 13.33
C PRO A 209 -5.47 -31.61 13.07
N PRO A 210 -4.62 -31.81 14.10
CA PRO A 210 -3.19 -31.51 14.01
C PRO A 210 -2.48 -32.19 12.82
N GLU A 211 -2.90 -33.40 12.46
CA GLU A 211 -2.36 -34.12 11.30
C GLU A 211 -2.67 -33.44 9.97
N ALA A 212 -3.84 -32.80 9.83
CA ALA A 212 -4.21 -32.07 8.64
C ALA A 212 -3.46 -30.73 8.55
N VAL A 213 -3.20 -30.08 9.69
CA VAL A 213 -2.34 -28.89 9.76
C VAL A 213 -0.91 -29.26 9.35
N GLN A 214 -0.33 -30.31 9.94
CA GLN A 214 1.01 -30.78 9.60
C GLN A 214 1.15 -31.20 8.14
N ALA A 215 0.14 -31.88 7.59
CA ALA A 215 0.11 -32.24 6.18
C ALA A 215 0.04 -30.99 5.28
N SER A 216 -0.75 -29.98 5.67
CA SER A 216 -0.82 -28.70 4.97
C SER A 216 0.49 -27.93 5.04
N GLU A 217 1.15 -27.91 6.20
CA GLU A 217 2.46 -27.27 6.38
C GLU A 217 3.52 -27.95 5.52
N ALA A 218 3.58 -29.29 5.54
CA ALA A 218 4.52 -30.07 4.73
C ALA A 218 4.26 -29.92 3.22
N ALA A 219 3.00 -29.73 2.81
CA ALA A 219 2.62 -29.51 1.43
C ALA A 219 2.78 -28.06 0.98
N ALA A 220 2.88 -27.09 1.90
CA ALA A 220 2.93 -25.66 1.59
C ALA A 220 4.30 -25.28 0.98
N PRO A 221 4.36 -24.94 -0.32
CA PRO A 221 5.63 -24.63 -0.97
C PRO A 221 6.34 -23.42 -0.36
N VAL A 222 5.56 -22.45 0.13
CA VAL A 222 6.08 -21.23 0.75
C VAL A 222 6.79 -21.51 2.08
N LEU A 223 6.27 -22.43 2.90
CA LEU A 223 6.90 -22.79 4.18
C LEU A 223 8.19 -23.57 3.95
N ARG A 224 8.24 -24.41 2.91
CA ARG A 224 9.49 -25.04 2.47
C ARG A 224 10.51 -24.00 2.01
N MET A 225 10.11 -23.01 1.23
CA MET A 225 11.00 -21.91 0.82
C MET A 225 11.57 -21.14 2.01
N PHE A 226 10.76 -20.88 3.05
CA PHE A 226 11.24 -20.23 4.26
C PHE A 226 12.19 -21.11 5.08
N ALA A 227 11.92 -22.43 5.17
CA ALA A 227 12.82 -23.37 5.82
C ALA A 227 14.17 -23.48 5.08
N ASP A 228 14.14 -23.54 3.75
CA ASP A 228 15.34 -23.52 2.91
C ASP A 228 16.14 -22.22 3.10
N LEU A 229 15.45 -21.08 3.22
CA LEU A 229 16.08 -19.79 3.50
C LEU A 229 16.68 -19.73 4.92
N ALA A 230 16.01 -20.30 5.92
CA ALA A 230 16.51 -20.35 7.29
C ALA A 230 17.76 -21.25 7.43
N GLY A 231 17.87 -22.27 6.58
CA GLY A 231 19.06 -23.14 6.48
C GLY A 231 20.14 -22.62 5.53
N PHE A 232 19.94 -21.48 4.88
CA PHE A 232 20.91 -20.91 3.93
C PHE A 232 22.17 -20.44 4.66
N ASP A 233 23.29 -21.09 4.37
CA ASP A 233 24.62 -20.62 4.75
C ASP A 233 25.21 -19.76 3.62
N PRO A 234 25.38 -18.44 3.80
CA PRO A 234 26.01 -17.58 2.80
C PRO A 234 27.49 -17.94 2.54
N GLY A 235 28.11 -18.73 3.42
CA GLY A 235 29.44 -19.29 3.23
C GLY A 235 29.49 -20.51 2.31
N ASP A 236 28.36 -21.21 2.10
CA ASP A 236 28.30 -22.40 1.25
C ASP A 236 28.21 -22.05 -0.24
N ARG A 237 29.19 -22.51 -1.01
CA ARG A 237 29.33 -22.20 -2.44
C ARG A 237 28.32 -22.94 -3.29
N ASP A 238 27.85 -24.09 -2.86
CA ASP A 238 26.87 -24.88 -3.60
C ASP A 238 25.48 -24.24 -3.48
N SER A 239 25.11 -23.82 -2.27
CA SER A 239 23.92 -23.01 -2.02
C SER A 239 23.96 -21.66 -2.75
N PHE A 240 25.12 -20.99 -2.78
CA PHE A 240 25.24 -19.73 -3.50
C PHE A 240 25.11 -19.89 -5.03
N ALA A 241 25.64 -20.99 -5.60
CA ALA A 241 25.45 -21.32 -7.02
C ALA A 241 23.96 -21.51 -7.37
N GLN A 242 23.19 -22.15 -6.50
CA GLN A 242 21.74 -22.31 -6.64
C GLN A 242 21.02 -20.95 -6.62
N VAL A 243 21.39 -20.06 -5.70
CA VAL A 243 20.80 -18.71 -5.61
C VAL A 243 21.06 -17.91 -6.89
N LEU A 244 22.30 -17.91 -7.38
CA LEU A 244 22.64 -17.22 -8.64
C LEU A 244 21.88 -17.80 -9.83
N PHE A 245 21.74 -19.13 -9.91
CA PHE A 245 20.96 -19.77 -10.96
C PHE A 245 19.48 -19.42 -10.89
N GLN A 246 18.89 -19.43 -9.70
CA GLN A 246 17.50 -19.03 -9.52
C GLN A 246 17.26 -17.58 -9.95
N ARG A 247 18.19 -16.68 -9.63
CA ARG A 247 18.15 -15.28 -10.10
C ARG A 247 18.32 -15.19 -11.62
N LEU A 248 19.21 -15.98 -12.21
CA LEU A 248 19.35 -16.06 -13.67
C LEU A 248 18.03 -16.48 -14.34
N VAL A 249 17.32 -17.46 -13.79
CA VAL A 249 16.05 -17.96 -14.35
C VAL A 249 14.91 -16.95 -14.15
N THR A 250 14.84 -16.30 -12.99
CA THR A 250 13.70 -15.43 -12.62
C THR A 250 13.83 -13.99 -13.09
N THR A 251 15.04 -13.44 -13.13
CA THR A 251 15.29 -12.02 -13.41
C THR A 251 16.35 -11.80 -14.49
N GLY A 252 16.82 -12.88 -15.13
CA GLY A 252 17.80 -12.83 -16.19
C GLY A 252 19.21 -12.49 -15.71
N PRO A 253 20.16 -12.30 -16.65
CA PRO A 253 21.57 -12.05 -16.32
C PRO A 253 21.79 -10.80 -15.45
N ALA A 254 21.01 -9.74 -15.66
CA ALA A 254 21.15 -8.50 -14.89
C ALA A 254 20.83 -8.70 -13.40
N GLY A 255 19.74 -9.40 -13.07
CA GLY A 255 19.38 -9.66 -11.67
C GLY A 255 20.28 -10.71 -11.00
N MET A 256 20.78 -11.68 -11.75
CA MET A 256 21.85 -12.57 -11.26
C MET A 256 23.11 -11.77 -10.90
N LEU A 257 23.56 -10.86 -11.76
CA LEU A 257 24.74 -10.03 -11.50
C LEU A 257 24.52 -9.07 -10.31
N GLY A 258 23.31 -8.52 -10.16
CA GLY A 258 22.97 -7.74 -8.96
C GLY A 258 23.06 -8.55 -7.67
N THR A 259 22.79 -9.86 -7.73
CA THR A 259 22.96 -10.77 -6.58
C THR A 259 24.43 -11.14 -6.35
N LEU A 260 25.21 -11.34 -7.42
CA LEU A 260 26.65 -11.55 -7.34
C LEU A 260 27.37 -10.35 -6.71
N ALA A 261 26.92 -9.12 -6.98
CA ALA A 261 27.50 -7.90 -6.43
C ALA A 261 27.38 -7.81 -4.89
N LEU A 262 26.44 -8.54 -4.29
CA LEU A 262 26.32 -8.64 -2.83
C LEU A 262 27.47 -9.45 -2.20
N ALA A 263 28.21 -10.22 -3.00
CA ALA A 263 29.35 -11.00 -2.54
C ALA A 263 30.60 -10.14 -2.26
N GLY A 264 30.58 -8.86 -2.62
CA GLY A 264 31.67 -7.92 -2.34
C GLY A 264 32.22 -7.22 -3.58
N ASP A 265 33.46 -6.76 -3.49
CA ASP A 265 34.11 -6.01 -4.58
C ASP A 265 34.47 -6.89 -5.80
N ASP A 266 35.00 -6.27 -6.85
CA ASP A 266 35.37 -6.98 -8.09
C ASP A 266 36.42 -8.09 -7.87
N GLU A 267 37.29 -7.96 -6.87
CA GLU A 267 38.29 -8.97 -6.54
C GLU A 267 37.65 -10.17 -5.82
N GLU A 268 36.76 -9.89 -4.87
CA GLU A 268 35.93 -10.88 -4.17
C GLU A 268 35.03 -11.65 -5.14
N GLN A 269 34.38 -10.95 -6.07
CA GLN A 269 33.57 -11.58 -7.11
C GLN A 269 34.40 -12.45 -8.07
N ALA A 270 35.60 -12.02 -8.46
CA ALA A 270 36.50 -12.83 -9.29
C ALA A 270 37.01 -14.09 -8.56
N ARG A 271 37.30 -13.97 -7.26
CA ARG A 271 37.62 -15.11 -6.39
C ARG A 271 36.45 -16.08 -6.30
N LEU A 272 35.25 -15.58 -6.06
CA LEU A 272 34.04 -16.38 -5.97
C LEU A 272 33.72 -17.09 -7.29
N ALA A 273 33.88 -16.45 -8.44
CA ALA A 273 33.76 -17.11 -9.74
C ALA A 273 34.77 -18.26 -9.92
N THR A 274 35.98 -18.12 -9.38
CA THR A 274 36.98 -19.19 -9.39
C THR A 274 36.56 -20.36 -8.47
N GLU A 275 35.99 -20.04 -7.32
CA GLU A 275 35.49 -21.02 -6.34
C GLU A 275 34.27 -21.79 -6.87
N LEU A 276 33.32 -21.12 -7.51
CA LEU A 276 32.18 -21.74 -8.20
C LEU A 276 32.63 -22.77 -9.25
N GLY A 277 33.78 -22.56 -9.90
CA GLY A 277 34.39 -23.54 -10.79
C GLY A 277 34.74 -24.89 -10.15
N ARG A 278 34.82 -24.95 -8.82
CA ARG A 278 35.08 -26.17 -8.04
C ARG A 278 33.82 -26.80 -7.44
N SER A 279 32.70 -26.06 -7.40
CA SER A 279 31.43 -26.51 -6.83
C SER A 279 30.90 -27.75 -7.58
N PRO A 280 30.52 -28.84 -6.91
CA PRO A 280 29.85 -29.97 -7.57
C PRO A 280 28.41 -29.65 -8.01
N ALA A 281 27.82 -28.51 -7.62
CA ALA A 281 26.44 -28.18 -7.89
C ALA A 281 26.14 -28.17 -9.42
N PRO A 282 25.05 -28.83 -9.87
CA PRO A 282 24.67 -28.84 -11.29
C PRO A 282 24.57 -27.45 -11.94
N PRO A 283 24.03 -26.40 -11.27
CA PRO A 283 23.86 -25.09 -11.89
C PRO A 283 25.16 -24.29 -12.11
N ALA A 284 26.28 -24.72 -11.52
CA ALA A 284 27.52 -23.95 -11.54
C ALA A 284 28.04 -23.69 -12.97
N GLU A 285 27.77 -24.59 -13.92
CA GLU A 285 28.16 -24.42 -15.32
C GLU A 285 27.42 -23.23 -15.98
N SER A 286 26.09 -23.24 -15.91
CA SER A 286 25.23 -22.18 -16.48
C SER A 286 25.47 -20.83 -15.82
N VAL A 287 25.74 -20.80 -14.52
CA VAL A 287 26.07 -19.57 -13.79
C VAL A 287 27.41 -19.00 -14.27
N LEU A 288 28.45 -19.83 -14.40
CA LEU A 288 29.77 -19.38 -14.87
C LEU A 288 29.74 -18.92 -16.33
N GLU A 289 28.94 -19.57 -17.18
CA GLU A 289 28.70 -19.12 -18.55
C GLU A 289 28.05 -17.74 -18.57
N ALA A 290 26.98 -17.54 -17.80
CA ALA A 290 26.27 -16.27 -17.72
C ALA A 290 27.16 -15.14 -17.16
N ILE A 291 27.95 -15.40 -16.11
CA ILE A 291 28.92 -14.41 -15.59
C ILE A 291 29.96 -14.10 -16.66
N GLY A 292 30.51 -15.12 -17.32
CA GLY A 292 31.49 -14.95 -18.38
C GLY A 292 30.96 -14.13 -19.57
N ALA A 293 29.68 -14.25 -19.91
CA ALA A 293 29.07 -13.55 -21.04
C ALA A 293 28.63 -12.11 -20.72
N HIS A 294 28.13 -11.87 -19.50
CA HIS A 294 27.39 -10.65 -19.18
C HIS A 294 28.03 -9.73 -18.14
N HIS A 295 29.07 -10.18 -17.41
CA HIS A 295 29.65 -9.36 -16.35
C HIS A 295 30.36 -8.10 -16.90
N PRO A 296 30.05 -6.88 -16.40
CA PRO A 296 30.59 -5.63 -16.94
C PRO A 296 32.09 -5.47 -16.70
N VAL A 297 32.59 -6.03 -15.58
CA VAL A 297 34.01 -5.97 -15.20
C VAL A 297 34.79 -7.13 -15.83
N ARG A 298 35.76 -6.78 -16.70
CA ARG A 298 36.56 -7.75 -17.48
C ARG A 298 37.32 -8.77 -16.62
N PRO A 299 38.00 -8.41 -15.52
CA PRO A 299 38.63 -9.37 -14.62
C PRO A 299 37.70 -10.49 -14.13
N VAL A 300 36.50 -10.15 -13.67
CA VAL A 300 35.50 -11.12 -13.16
C VAL A 300 35.01 -12.02 -14.29
N ALA A 301 34.65 -11.45 -15.45
CA ALA A 301 34.24 -12.23 -16.62
C ALA A 301 35.33 -13.22 -17.06
N LYS A 302 36.60 -12.80 -17.03
CA LYS A 302 37.75 -13.65 -17.36
C LYS A 302 37.92 -14.78 -16.34
N ALA A 303 37.76 -14.51 -15.05
CA ALA A 303 37.82 -15.53 -14.00
C ALA A 303 36.74 -16.60 -14.20
N ALA A 304 35.50 -16.19 -14.49
CA ALA A 304 34.39 -17.12 -14.74
C ALA A 304 34.63 -18.01 -15.97
N ARG A 305 35.06 -17.45 -17.11
CA ARG A 305 35.40 -18.24 -18.31
C ARG A 305 36.54 -19.23 -18.06
N LYS A 306 37.56 -18.82 -17.30
CA LYS A 306 38.68 -19.72 -16.92
C LYS A 306 38.19 -20.84 -16.01
N ALA A 307 37.34 -20.53 -15.04
CA ALA A 307 36.74 -21.50 -14.12
C ALA A 307 35.87 -22.52 -14.86
N LEU A 308 35.04 -22.06 -15.80
CA LEU A 308 34.22 -22.91 -16.67
C LEU A 308 35.09 -23.87 -17.50
N PHE A 309 36.12 -23.35 -18.17
CA PHE A 309 37.05 -24.19 -18.95
C PHE A 309 37.74 -25.27 -18.10
N LEU A 310 38.19 -24.92 -16.88
CA LEU A 310 38.81 -25.88 -15.97
C LEU A 310 37.81 -26.93 -15.46
N ARG A 311 36.53 -26.56 -15.28
CA ARG A 311 35.46 -27.50 -14.92
C ARG A 311 35.23 -28.52 -16.03
N CYS A 312 35.02 -28.07 -17.28
CA CYS A 312 34.73 -28.95 -18.42
C CYS A 312 35.91 -29.89 -18.71
N SER A 313 37.15 -29.41 -18.59
CA SER A 313 38.34 -30.25 -18.80
C SER A 313 38.50 -31.35 -17.74
N ARG A 314 38.14 -31.09 -16.47
CA ARG A 314 38.12 -32.12 -15.41
C ARG A 314 37.01 -33.15 -15.60
N ALA A 315 35.83 -32.73 -16.07
CA ALA A 315 34.74 -33.66 -16.39
C ALA A 315 35.15 -34.62 -17.52
N ALA A 316 35.76 -34.11 -18.59
CA ALA A 316 36.26 -34.92 -19.70
C ALA A 316 37.35 -35.94 -19.30
N ALA A 317 38.17 -35.63 -18.29
CA ALA A 317 39.21 -36.52 -17.77
C ALA A 317 38.68 -37.65 -16.86
N ARG A 318 37.46 -37.51 -16.29
CA ARG A 318 36.83 -38.54 -15.44
C ARG A 318 36.07 -39.61 -16.22
N HIS A 319 35.83 -39.40 -17.51
CA HIS A 319 35.13 -40.31 -18.42
C HIS A 319 36.06 -41.09 -19.36
N ARG A 320 37.37 -41.11 -19.08
CA ARG A 320 38.39 -41.95 -19.73
C ARG A 320 38.94 -42.94 -18.71
#